data_AF-A0A654U2Q0-F1
#
_entry.id   AF-A0A654U2Q0-F1
#
_cell.length_a   1.000
_cell.length_b   1.000
_cell.length_c   1.000
_cell.angle_alpha   90.00
_cell.angle_beta   90.00
_cell.angle_gamma   90.00
#
_symmetry.space_group_name_H-M   'P 1'
#
loop_
_entity.id
_entity.type
_entity.pdbx_description
1 polymer ?
#
loop_
_entity_poly.entity_id
_entity_poly.type
_entity_poly.pdbx_seq_one_letter_code
_entity_poly.pdbx_strand_id
1 'polypeptide(L)'
;MGFPRFKKKGRDADRVSFTTGAMRVEPDRRHLTLPVIGCVRTHENTRRIERLIAKDRARVLAITVRRNGTRLDASVRVLVQRPQQPNVELPESRIGVDVGVRRLATVATADGACCPVLVPDG
;
A
#
# COMPACT_ATOMS: atom_id res chain seq x y z
N MET A 1 -18.42 1.57 -16.87
CA MET A 1 -17.97 0.17 -17.01
C MET A 1 -17.56 -0.04 -18.45
N GLY A 2 -16.32 -0.45 -18.73
CA GLY A 2 -15.80 -0.59 -20.10
C GLY A 2 -15.60 -2.05 -20.47
N PHE A 3 -15.92 -2.41 -21.72
CA PHE A 3 -15.69 -3.76 -22.25
C PHE A 3 -14.20 -4.13 -22.23
N PRO A 4 -13.85 -5.41 -21.99
CA PRO A 4 -12.47 -5.87 -22.05
C PRO A 4 -11.85 -5.53 -23.41
N ARG A 5 -10.73 -4.80 -23.41
CA ARG A 5 -9.92 -4.60 -24.62
C ARG A 5 -8.89 -5.71 -24.72
N PHE A 6 -8.90 -6.43 -25.84
CA PHE A 6 -7.80 -7.33 -26.18
C PHE A 6 -6.48 -6.55 -26.21
N LYS A 7 -5.50 -7.02 -25.45
CA LYS A 7 -4.14 -6.49 -25.45
C LYS A 7 -3.30 -7.32 -26.41
N LYS A 8 -2.37 -6.66 -27.11
CA LYS A 8 -1.45 -7.36 -28.01
C LYS A 8 -0.60 -8.34 -27.17
N LYS A 9 -0.60 -9.62 -27.54
CA LYS A 9 0.22 -10.67 -26.92
C LYS A 9 1.68 -10.20 -26.82
N GLY A 10 2.28 -10.30 -25.63
CA GLY A 10 3.66 -9.87 -25.36
C GLY A 10 3.87 -8.37 -25.11
N ARG A 11 2.82 -7.53 -25.16
CA ARG A 11 2.90 -6.10 -24.78
C ARG A 11 2.23 -5.77 -23.45
N ASP A 12 1.35 -6.64 -22.94
CA ASP A 12 0.82 -6.48 -21.59
C ASP A 12 1.73 -7.20 -20.60
N ALA A 13 1.89 -6.62 -19.41
CA ALA A 13 2.61 -7.31 -18.35
C ALA A 13 1.77 -8.51 -17.89
N ASP A 14 2.39 -9.69 -17.76
CA ASP A 14 1.74 -10.86 -17.16
C ASP A 14 1.28 -10.50 -15.73
N ARG A 15 0.01 -10.13 -15.59
CA ARG A 15 -0.56 -9.64 -14.34
C ARG A 15 -2.02 -10.00 -14.24
N VAL A 16 -2.43 -10.44 -13.06
CA VAL A 16 -3.82 -10.66 -12.69
C VAL A 16 -4.12 -9.95 -11.38
N SER A 17 -5.30 -9.35 -11.28
CA SER A 17 -5.78 -8.71 -10.06
C SER A 17 -7.06 -9.39 -9.60
N PHE A 18 -7.04 -9.89 -8.38
CA PHE A 18 -8.19 -10.43 -7.69
C PHE A 18 -8.78 -9.33 -6.81
N THR A 19 -10.06 -9.02 -7.01
CA THR A 19 -10.82 -8.04 -6.22
C THR A 19 -12.02 -8.68 -5.52
N THR A 20 -12.33 -9.93 -5.85
CA THR A 20 -13.43 -10.72 -5.31
C THR A 20 -12.95 -12.15 -5.06
N GLY A 21 -13.74 -12.94 -4.33
CA GLY A 21 -13.37 -14.29 -3.91
C GLY A 21 -12.49 -14.33 -2.66
N ALA A 22 -12.05 -15.53 -2.28
CA ALA A 22 -11.25 -15.75 -1.09
C ALA A 22 -9.84 -15.16 -1.25
N MET A 23 -9.55 -14.08 -0.52
CA MET A 23 -8.25 -13.43 -0.45
C MET A 23 -7.85 -13.28 1.02
N ARG A 24 -6.74 -13.91 1.43
CA ARG A 24 -6.29 -13.86 2.83
C ARG A 24 -4.78 -13.77 2.94
N VAL A 25 -4.34 -13.08 3.99
CA VAL A 25 -3.01 -13.24 4.55
C VAL A 25 -3.13 -14.29 5.64
N GLU A 26 -2.42 -15.40 5.51
CA GLU A 26 -2.58 -16.53 6.43
C GLU A 26 -1.86 -16.29 7.77
N PRO A 27 -2.34 -16.87 8.89
CA PRO A 27 -1.81 -16.59 10.23
C PRO A 27 -0.33 -16.94 10.45
N ASP A 28 0.22 -17.84 9.63
CA ASP A 28 1.62 -18.24 9.69
C ASP A 28 2.60 -17.19 9.13
N ARG A 29 2.06 -16.11 8.53
CA ARG A 29 2.79 -14.97 7.98
C ARG A 29 3.70 -15.31 6.81
N ARG A 30 3.47 -16.47 6.19
CA ARG A 30 4.26 -16.99 5.07
C ARG A 30 3.40 -17.46 3.90
N HIS A 31 2.08 -17.35 3.98
CA HIS A 31 1.20 -17.70 2.88
C HIS A 31 0.13 -16.65 2.58
N LEU A 32 -0.29 -16.65 1.32
CA LEU A 32 -1.48 -15.94 0.83
C LEU A 32 -2.46 -16.96 0.26
N THR A 33 -3.74 -16.86 0.63
CA THR A 33 -4.80 -17.52 -0.13
C THR A 33 -5.26 -16.60 -1.26
N LEU A 34 -5.26 -17.13 -2.49
CA LEU A 34 -5.72 -16.46 -3.70
C LEU A 34 -6.94 -17.21 -4.28
N PRO A 35 -7.89 -16.52 -4.92
CA PRO A 35 -8.99 -17.18 -5.61
C PRO A 35 -8.47 -18.10 -6.71
N VAL A 36 -9.06 -19.29 -6.84
CA VAL A 36 -8.73 -20.35 -7.83
C VAL A 36 -7.36 -21.00 -7.64
N ILE A 37 -6.31 -20.25 -7.28
CA ILE A 37 -4.95 -20.75 -7.10
C ILE A 37 -4.78 -21.47 -5.75
N GLY A 38 -5.51 -21.04 -4.72
CA GLY A 38 -5.40 -21.58 -3.36
C GLY A 38 -4.29 -20.93 -2.55
N CYS A 39 -3.72 -21.68 -1.60
CA CYS A 39 -2.73 -21.19 -0.64
C CYS A 39 -1.32 -21.24 -1.24
N VAL A 40 -0.64 -20.10 -1.31
CA VAL A 40 0.68 -19.96 -1.94
C VAL A 40 1.68 -19.38 -0.96
N ARG A 41 2.87 -19.98 -0.89
CA ARG A 41 3.96 -19.52 -0.02
C ARG A 41 4.60 -18.24 -0.54
N THR A 42 4.74 -17.25 0.33
CA THR A 42 5.47 -16.00 0.06
C THR A 42 6.94 -16.13 0.43
N HIS A 43 7.80 -15.43 -0.31
CA HIS A 43 9.20 -15.28 0.06
C HIS A 43 9.36 -14.22 1.17
N GLU A 44 8.66 -13.10 1.03
CA GLU A 44 8.60 -12.05 2.05
C GLU A 44 7.61 -12.38 3.17
N ASN A 45 7.92 -11.91 4.38
CA ASN A 45 7.10 -12.15 5.56
C ASN A 45 5.93 -11.14 5.63
N THR A 46 4.71 -11.62 5.84
CA THR A 46 3.48 -10.79 5.84
C THR A 46 3.07 -10.28 7.23
N ARG A 47 3.93 -10.44 8.25
CA ARG A 47 3.70 -10.09 9.67
C ARG A 47 3.08 -8.73 9.91
N ARG A 48 3.51 -7.69 9.17
CA ARG A 48 2.98 -6.33 9.38
C ARG A 48 1.49 -6.27 9.08
N ILE A 49 1.07 -6.86 7.95
CA ILE A 49 -0.31 -6.85 7.50
C ILE A 49 -1.13 -7.82 8.35
N GLU A 50 -0.62 -9.04 8.58
CA GLU A 50 -1.28 -10.05 9.41
C GLU A 50 -1.64 -9.50 10.78
N ARG A 51 -0.70 -8.84 11.49
CA ARG A 51 -0.96 -8.23 12.80
C ARG A 51 -2.05 -7.16 12.79
N LEU A 52 -2.23 -6.45 11.68
CA LEU A 52 -3.29 -5.44 11.56
C LEU A 52 -4.63 -6.12 11.32
N ILE A 53 -4.66 -7.15 10.47
CA ILE A 53 -5.87 -7.95 10.20
C ILE A 53 -6.32 -8.67 11.48
N ALA A 54 -5.42 -9.31 12.21
CA ALA A 54 -5.72 -10.02 13.46
C ALA A 54 -6.26 -9.10 14.57
N LYS A 55 -5.99 -7.80 14.50
CA LYS A 55 -6.51 -6.78 15.42
C LYS A 55 -7.76 -6.07 14.88
N ASP A 56 -8.33 -6.56 13.79
CA ASP A 56 -9.44 -5.93 13.05
C ASP A 56 -9.17 -4.46 12.63
N ARG A 57 -7.89 -4.13 12.42
CA ARG A 57 -7.45 -2.80 11.97
C ARG A 57 -7.08 -2.76 10.50
N ALA A 58 -7.20 -3.88 9.78
CA ALA A 58 -7.02 -3.90 8.35
C ALA A 58 -7.87 -4.97 7.68
N ARG A 59 -8.27 -4.73 6.43
CA ARG A 59 -8.87 -5.74 5.55
C ARG A 59 -8.20 -5.75 4.18
N VAL A 60 -8.08 -6.93 3.58
CA VAL A 60 -7.61 -7.09 2.21
C VAL A 60 -8.70 -6.64 1.24
N LEU A 61 -8.34 -5.78 0.28
CA LEU A 61 -9.24 -5.26 -0.76
C LEU A 61 -8.97 -5.90 -2.12
N ALA A 62 -7.73 -6.25 -2.39
CA ALA A 62 -7.31 -6.88 -3.64
C ALA A 62 -5.94 -7.52 -3.47
N ILE A 63 -5.65 -8.52 -4.28
CA ILE A 63 -4.30 -9.04 -4.46
C ILE A 63 -3.96 -9.03 -5.95
N THR A 64 -2.87 -8.37 -6.30
CA THR A 64 -2.37 -8.33 -7.67
C THR A 64 -1.11 -9.18 -7.77
N VAL A 65 -1.11 -10.18 -8.65
CA VAL A 65 0.09 -10.97 -8.95
C VAL A 65 0.63 -10.52 -10.30
N ARG A 66 1.92 -10.22 -10.36
CA ARG A 66 2.62 -9.79 -11.57
C ARG A 66 3.89 -10.61 -11.77
N ARG A 67 4.22 -10.95 -13.01
CA ARG A 67 5.55 -11.45 -13.37
C ARG A 67 6.56 -10.32 -13.49
N ASN A 68 7.71 -10.51 -12.83
CA ASN A 68 8.87 -9.65 -12.89
C ASN A 68 10.10 -10.51 -13.20
N GLY A 69 10.44 -10.61 -14.49
CA GLY A 69 11.45 -11.56 -14.97
C GLY A 69 11.06 -13.01 -14.63
N THR A 70 11.88 -13.66 -13.82
CA THR A 70 11.65 -15.04 -13.34
C THR A 70 10.83 -15.13 -12.05
N ARG A 71 10.51 -13.98 -11.42
CA ARG A 71 9.77 -13.92 -10.16
C ARG A 71 8.31 -13.55 -10.37
N LEU A 72 7.49 -13.92 -9.40
CA LEU A 72 6.12 -13.42 -9.28
C LEU A 72 6.05 -12.56 -8.03
N ASP A 73 5.64 -11.32 -8.21
CA ASP A 73 5.43 -10.36 -7.14
C ASP A 73 3.93 -10.28 -6.83
N ALA A 74 3.57 -10.35 -5.55
CA ALA A 74 2.19 -10.22 -5.08
C ALA A 74 2.01 -8.93 -4.29
N SER A 75 1.22 -8.00 -4.82
CA SER A 75 0.85 -6.76 -4.15
C SER A 75 -0.50 -6.92 -3.45
N VAL A 76 -0.49 -6.85 -2.11
CA VAL A 76 -1.71 -6.90 -1.30
C VAL A 76 -2.19 -5.47 -1.02
N ARG A 77 -3.34 -5.10 -1.61
CA ARG A 77 -3.99 -3.82 -1.33
C ARG A 77 -4.83 -3.96 -0.07
N VAL A 78 -4.56 -3.14 0.94
CA VAL A 78 -5.23 -3.19 2.23
C VAL A 78 -5.87 -1.85 2.58
N LEU A 79 -7.05 -1.89 3.17
CA LEU A 79 -7.60 -0.78 3.94
C LEU A 79 -7.08 -0.92 5.37
N VAL A 80 -6.51 0.14 5.95
CA VAL A 80 -5.97 0.14 7.32
C VAL A 80 -6.64 1.25 8.12
N GLN A 81 -7.21 0.89 9.27
CA GLN A 81 -7.61 1.86 10.28
C GLN A 81 -6.37 2.39 10.97
N ARG A 82 -6.02 3.65 10.70
CA ARG A 82 -4.96 4.34 11.43
C ARG A 82 -5.57 4.97 12.69
N PRO A 83 -5.13 4.59 13.89
CA PRO A 83 -5.52 5.33 15.07
C PRO A 83 -4.99 6.76 14.95
N GLN A 84 -5.85 7.74 15.25
CA GLN A 84 -5.38 9.08 15.57
C GLN A 84 -4.51 8.93 16.82
N GLN A 85 -3.29 9.47 16.80
CA GLN A 85 -2.39 9.35 17.94
C GLN A 85 -3.04 10.07 19.13
N PRO A 86 -3.33 9.37 20.24
CA PRO A 86 -3.74 10.07 21.45
C PRO A 86 -2.56 10.89 21.97
N ASN A 87 -2.83 12.05 22.56
CA ASN A 87 -1.82 12.95 23.15
C ASN A 87 -0.87 13.59 22.13
N VAL A 88 -1.37 13.99 20.97
CA VAL A 88 -0.63 14.95 20.13
C VAL A 88 -0.48 16.25 20.94
N GLU A 89 0.76 16.73 21.07
CA GLU A 89 1.12 17.91 21.87
C GLU A 89 0.33 19.17 21.44
N LEU A 90 0.06 19.29 20.14
CA LEU A 90 -0.66 20.41 19.55
C LEU A 90 -1.83 19.90 18.67
N PRO A 91 -2.97 19.51 19.25
CA PRO A 91 -4.07 18.87 18.51
C PRO A 91 -4.73 19.81 17.48
N GLU A 92 -4.71 21.12 17.74
CA GLU A 92 -5.24 22.15 16.83
C GLU A 92 -4.17 22.76 15.91
N SER A 93 -2.92 22.27 15.96
CA SER A 93 -1.88 22.76 15.07
C SER A 93 -2.23 22.47 13.62
N ARG A 94 -2.01 23.47 12.77
CA ARG A 94 -2.20 23.37 11.33
C ARG A 94 -0.94 23.89 10.65
N ILE A 95 -0.48 23.15 9.66
CA ILE A 95 0.60 23.58 8.77
C ILE A 95 0.11 23.54 7.33
N GLY A 96 0.50 24.53 6.55
CA GLY A 96 0.41 24.47 5.10
C GLY A 96 1.61 23.69 4.55
N VAL A 97 1.37 22.78 3.61
CA VAL A 97 2.44 22.07 2.90
C VAL A 97 2.29 22.32 1.41
N ASP A 98 3.30 22.94 0.80
CA ASP A 98 3.42 23.10 -0.66
C ASP A 98 4.46 22.12 -1.21
N VAL A 99 4.11 21.44 -2.31
CA VAL A 99 4.96 20.47 -2.98
C VAL A 99 5.28 21.00 -4.37
N GLY A 100 6.54 21.39 -4.58
CA GLY A 100 7.00 22.04 -5.80
C GLY A 100 8.09 21.27 -6.54
N VAL A 101 8.44 21.74 -7.73
CA VAL A 101 9.51 21.12 -8.57
C VAL A 101 10.91 21.56 -8.12
N ARG A 102 11.05 22.81 -7.66
CA ARG A 102 12.36 23.37 -7.20
C ARG A 102 12.65 23.05 -5.74
N ARG A 103 11.60 22.92 -4.92
CA ARG A 103 11.67 22.52 -3.52
C ARG A 103 10.64 21.43 -3.31
N LEU A 104 11.10 20.26 -2.90
CA LEU A 104 10.25 19.06 -2.82
C LEU A 104 9.13 19.23 -1.80
N ALA A 105 9.36 19.97 -0.70
CA ALA A 105 8.30 20.44 0.17
C ALA A 105 8.70 21.74 0.89
N THR A 106 7.73 22.63 1.09
CA THR A 106 7.83 23.80 1.99
C THR A 106 6.72 23.71 3.03
N VAL A 107 7.08 23.90 4.30
CA VAL A 107 6.14 23.90 5.44
C VAL A 107 5.94 25.33 5.92
N ALA A 108 4.69 25.76 6.02
CA ALA A 108 4.30 27.05 6.57
C ALA A 108 3.52 26.87 7.89
N THR A 109 3.91 27.61 8.91
CA THR A 109 3.24 27.66 10.22
C THR A 109 2.16 28.74 10.26
N ALA A 110 1.26 28.67 11.24
CA ALA A 110 0.20 29.67 11.43
C ALA A 110 0.76 31.08 11.71
N ASP A 111 1.96 31.18 12.30
CA ASP A 111 2.62 32.45 12.61
C ASP A 111 3.42 33.02 11.41
N GLY A 112 3.27 32.42 10.23
CA GLY A 112 3.88 32.90 8.98
C GLY A 112 5.33 32.46 8.76
N ALA A 113 5.91 31.66 9.65
CA ALA A 113 7.24 31.08 9.41
C ALA A 113 7.16 29.97 8.36
N CYS A 114 8.05 30.05 7.36
CA CYS A 114 8.16 29.08 6.26
C CYS A 114 9.53 28.40 6.30
N CYS A 115 9.54 27.07 6.29
CA CYS A 115 10.77 26.28 6.28
C CYS A 115 10.76 25.30 5.10
N PRO A 116 11.79 25.30 4.22
CA PRO A 116 11.94 24.26 3.22
C PRO A 116 12.31 22.94 3.92
N VAL A 117 11.65 21.86 3.54
CA VAL A 117 12.04 20.52 3.99
C VAL A 117 13.27 20.13 3.19
N LEU A 118 14.43 20.15 3.84
CA LEU A 118 15.64 19.55 3.30
C LEU A 118 15.53 18.04 3.47
N VAL A 119 15.61 17.30 2.38
CA VAL A 119 15.84 15.86 2.46
C VAL A 119 17.29 15.71 2.91
N PRO A 120 17.59 15.07 4.06
CA PRO A 120 18.97 14.80 4.42
C PRO A 120 19.59 13.98 3.29
N ASP A 121 20.73 14.44 2.79
CA ASP A 121 21.50 13.70 1.79
C ASP A 121 21.76 12.29 2.34
N GLY A 122 21.37 11.29 1.55
CA GLY A 122 21.39 9.87 1.94
C GLY A 122 22.79 9.28 2.07
#